data_AF-A0A8X6NCG5-F1
#
_entry.id   AF-A0A8X6NCG5-F1
#
_cell.length_a   1.000
_cell.length_b   1.000
_cell.length_c   1.000
_cell.angle_alpha   90.00
_cell.angle_beta   90.00
_cell.angle_gamma   90.00
#
_symmetry.space_group_name_H-M   'P 1'
#
loop_
_entity.id
_entity.type
_entity.pdbx_description
1 polymer ?
#
loop_
_entity_poly.entity_id
_entity_poly.type
_entity_poly.pdbx_seq_one_letter_code
_entity_poly.pdbx_strand_id
1 'polypeptide(L)'
;MNDNAEKQFQPCSNFNISAQHSNTSVLSQYQEQVEPISNSIQSSKTINKNIPTFLIALLRFTGLVHELNKKNKWSKLWLFFVFIMLFVIFDSLMLLILNFSHIEKKTSLTHLCLKVFSLVIWIYMRRKRKNMEVILMKLRSVPVPAYEKIINFLVLIILAIPLVYSTTFTISSKKKFISNQLAYGNELESRFGQISLIWIKKSLQFLIFPTFPLLVSLLYSTLCLRCSLFLTILTEEIAKYSPHAFGPDEQRDILRRKAKIDDILDIIQDVFSIPSFFFILGYFVSCCRTLAWYLAHSAKTPIHMLILIDGVIILISLNTTLWMSGGLPDNIHKLKEAFYKKTHRRIIFVGTSGEPDLRKELLDKPDFVLTGCGILFYRKFSVLAVIGALLSYTVLVISTTQTKNQWV
;
A
#
# COMPACT_ATOMS: atom_id res chain seq x y z
N MET A 1 -19.01 -1.40 82.85
CA MET A 1 -19.09 -0.91 81.46
C MET A 1 -18.03 0.16 81.31
N ASN A 2 -17.13 -0.09 80.37
CA ASN A 2 -15.80 0.47 80.15
C ASN A 2 -15.66 2.00 80.26
N ASP A 3 -14.72 2.42 81.10
CA ASP A 3 -13.43 3.05 80.77
C ASP A 3 -13.27 3.76 79.41
N ASN A 4 -12.80 5.01 79.47
CA ASN A 4 -11.43 5.30 79.03
C ASN A 4 -10.91 6.66 79.53
N ALA A 5 -9.70 6.61 80.06
CA ALA A 5 -8.85 7.72 80.43
C ALA A 5 -7.78 7.93 79.36
N GLU A 6 -7.45 9.19 79.05
CA GLU A 6 -6.25 9.54 78.29
C GLU A 6 -5.69 10.89 78.79
N LYS A 7 -4.48 10.84 79.35
CA LYS A 7 -3.57 11.96 79.65
C LYS A 7 -2.15 11.40 79.41
N GLN A 8 -1.39 11.88 78.43
CA GLN A 8 -0.61 13.13 78.36
C GLN A 8 0.90 12.82 78.44
N PHE A 9 1.68 13.69 77.78
CA PHE A 9 3.11 14.01 77.92
C PHE A 9 4.15 13.24 77.06
N GLN A 10 4.57 13.88 75.94
CA GLN A 10 5.85 14.59 75.68
C GLN A 10 7.07 14.33 76.60
N PRO A 11 8.35 14.70 76.28
CA PRO A 11 8.93 15.40 75.09
C PRO A 11 10.40 14.98 74.71
N CYS A 12 11.07 15.81 73.87
CA CYS A 12 12.54 16.07 73.77
C CYS A 12 13.43 15.01 73.08
N SER A 13 14.54 15.32 72.38
CA SER A 13 15.28 16.56 72.05
C SER A 13 16.42 16.22 71.06
N ASN A 14 16.87 17.25 70.33
CA ASN A 14 18.03 17.34 69.41
C ASN A 14 19.32 16.62 69.84
N PHE A 15 20.13 16.17 68.87
CA PHE A 15 21.61 16.31 68.91
C PHE A 15 22.23 16.23 67.49
N ASN A 16 22.99 17.27 67.13
CA ASN A 16 23.96 17.30 66.02
C ASN A 16 25.28 16.68 66.49
N ILE A 17 26.10 16.12 65.58
CA ILE A 17 27.57 16.29 65.53
C ILE A 17 28.13 15.64 64.24
N SER A 18 29.01 16.39 63.60
CA SER A 18 29.94 16.05 62.52
C SER A 18 31.18 15.27 63.00
N ALA A 19 31.74 14.36 62.18
CA ALA A 19 33.19 14.28 61.92
C ALA A 19 33.56 13.14 60.96
N GLN A 20 34.73 13.34 60.34
CA GLN A 20 35.37 12.60 59.25
C GLN A 20 35.82 11.17 59.58
N HIS A 21 36.01 10.41 58.49
CA HIS A 21 37.21 9.62 58.12
C HIS A 21 36.98 8.13 57.78
N SER A 22 37.33 7.85 56.52
CA SER A 22 38.15 6.74 56.05
C SER A 22 37.45 5.50 55.47
N ASN A 23 38.04 5.09 54.34
CA ASN A 23 38.17 3.72 53.83
C ASN A 23 37.18 3.24 52.76
N THR A 24 37.64 3.48 51.52
CA THR A 24 37.96 2.47 50.49
C THR A 24 36.86 1.58 49.92
N SER A 25 36.91 1.53 48.58
CA SER A 25 36.45 0.50 47.66
C SER A 25 35.07 0.75 47.02
N VAL A 26 34.99 0.34 45.75
CA VAL A 26 33.86 0.50 44.81
C VAL A 26 33.84 1.82 44.02
N LEU A 27 34.90 2.06 43.26
CA LEU A 27 34.86 2.96 42.10
C LEU A 27 35.47 2.22 40.89
N SER A 28 34.72 1.22 40.42
CA SER A 28 34.88 0.61 39.10
C SER A 28 33.48 0.24 38.62
N GLN A 29 33.14 0.63 37.38
CA GLN A 29 31.87 0.41 36.67
C GLN A 29 30.86 1.57 36.72
N TYR A 30 31.25 2.75 36.26
CA TYR A 30 30.37 3.58 35.44
C TYR A 30 31.26 4.43 34.54
N GLN A 31 31.76 3.81 33.48
CA GLN A 31 32.44 4.51 32.39
C GLN A 31 31.55 4.38 31.17
N GLU A 32 30.88 5.49 30.88
CA GLU A 32 30.23 5.85 29.63
C GLU A 32 30.87 5.21 28.40
N GLN A 33 30.12 4.32 27.77
CA GLN A 33 30.38 3.89 26.39
C GLN A 33 29.68 4.87 25.45
N VAL A 34 30.39 5.94 25.12
CA VAL A 34 30.09 6.77 23.94
C VAL A 34 30.54 5.99 22.72
N GLU A 35 29.60 5.37 22.00
CA GLU A 35 29.88 4.78 20.69
C GLU A 35 30.17 5.87 19.65
N PRO A 36 31.19 5.67 18.78
CA PRO A 36 31.60 6.69 17.82
C PRO A 36 30.64 6.77 16.61
N ILE A 37 30.28 8.01 16.27
CA ILE A 37 29.41 8.45 15.16
C ILE A 37 29.95 8.06 13.76
N SER A 38 31.14 7.45 13.66
CA SER A 38 31.80 7.10 12.38
C SER A 38 31.16 5.92 11.63
N ASN A 39 30.39 5.05 12.30
CA ASN A 39 29.71 3.91 11.64
C ASN A 39 28.41 4.30 10.90
N SER A 40 27.91 5.51 11.09
CA SER A 40 26.68 6.01 10.43
C SER A 40 26.88 6.34 8.94
N ILE A 41 28.11 6.64 8.52
CA ILE A 41 28.41 7.06 7.14
C ILE A 41 28.74 5.86 6.24
N GLN A 42 29.36 4.80 6.78
CA GLN A 42 29.69 3.58 6.02
C GLN A 42 28.48 2.64 5.88
N SER A 43 27.56 2.68 6.85
CA SER A 43 26.21 2.12 6.73
C SER A 43 25.49 2.62 5.48
N SER A 44 25.66 3.90 5.09
CA SER A 44 24.93 4.58 4.01
C SER A 44 25.14 4.02 2.59
N LYS A 45 26.30 3.40 2.30
CA LYS A 45 26.62 2.87 0.96
C LYS A 45 26.13 1.43 0.74
N THR A 46 25.94 0.66 1.81
CA THR A 46 25.31 -0.67 1.76
C THR A 46 23.78 -0.60 1.94
N ILE A 47 23.19 0.62 1.98
CA ILE A 47 21.77 0.83 2.30
C ILE A 47 20.77 0.35 1.23
N ASN A 48 21.20 0.19 -0.01
CA ASN A 48 20.28 0.09 -1.15
C ASN A 48 19.83 -1.33 -1.56
N LYS A 49 20.22 -2.40 -0.86
CA LYS A 49 20.02 -3.77 -1.39
C LYS A 49 18.67 -4.46 -1.11
N ASN A 50 17.74 -3.85 -0.35
CA ASN A 50 16.57 -4.61 0.17
C ASN A 50 15.19 -4.08 -0.28
N ILE A 51 15.13 -3.05 -1.13
CA ILE A 51 13.87 -2.53 -1.68
C ILE A 51 14.05 -2.44 -3.19
N PRO A 52 13.08 -2.91 -4.00
CA PRO A 52 13.19 -2.92 -5.45
C PRO A 52 13.58 -1.54 -5.98
N THR A 53 14.77 -1.46 -6.57
CA THR A 53 15.44 -0.21 -6.97
C THR A 53 14.55 0.66 -7.85
N PHE A 54 13.81 0.04 -8.77
CA PHE A 54 12.90 0.76 -9.68
C PHE A 54 11.70 1.36 -8.95
N LEU A 55 11.16 0.66 -7.96
CA LEU A 55 10.04 1.14 -7.17
C LEU A 55 10.45 2.36 -6.33
N ILE A 56 11.65 2.36 -5.74
CA ILE A 56 12.19 3.52 -5.03
C ILE A 56 12.43 4.68 -5.99
N ALA A 57 13.04 4.43 -7.15
CA ALA A 57 13.30 5.47 -8.14
C ALA A 57 12.01 6.17 -8.55
N LEU A 58 10.94 5.40 -8.76
CA LEU A 58 9.62 5.92 -9.07
C LEU A 58 8.99 6.71 -7.90
N LEU A 59 9.11 6.20 -6.67
CA LEU A 59 8.63 6.90 -5.49
C LEU A 59 9.33 8.24 -5.29
N ARG A 60 10.61 8.33 -5.65
CA ARG A 60 11.37 9.59 -5.67
C ARG A 60 10.88 10.50 -6.79
N PHE A 61 10.71 9.99 -8.01
CA PHE A 61 10.20 10.76 -9.15
C PHE A 61 8.82 11.39 -8.88
N THR A 62 7.91 10.62 -8.29
CA THR A 62 6.56 11.08 -7.90
C THR A 62 6.55 11.95 -6.64
N GLY A 63 7.68 12.05 -5.94
CA GLY A 63 7.80 12.77 -4.67
C GLY A 63 7.10 12.09 -3.50
N LEU A 64 6.84 10.80 -3.55
CA LEU A 64 6.21 10.07 -2.45
C LEU A 64 7.18 9.69 -1.33
N VAL A 65 8.48 9.83 -1.56
CA VAL A 65 9.56 9.60 -0.58
C VAL A 65 10.51 10.80 -0.57
N HIS A 66 10.91 11.26 0.61
CA HIS A 66 11.87 12.33 0.79
C HIS A 66 13.28 11.89 0.36
N GLU A 67 14.01 12.81 -0.23
CA GLU A 67 15.43 12.61 -0.50
C GLU A 67 16.19 12.67 0.82
N LEU A 68 16.65 11.51 1.29
CA LEU A 68 17.53 11.39 2.46
C LEU A 68 18.83 12.23 2.32
N ASN A 69 19.12 12.76 1.12
CA ASN A 69 20.31 13.56 0.86
C ASN A 69 19.95 14.92 0.23
N LYS A 70 20.01 15.98 1.03
CA LYS A 70 19.62 17.38 0.69
C LYS A 70 20.35 18.00 -0.53
N LYS A 71 21.40 17.37 -1.05
CA LYS A 71 22.27 17.97 -2.09
C LYS A 71 21.86 17.67 -3.55
N ASN A 72 20.75 16.97 -3.80
CA ASN A 72 20.49 16.43 -5.13
C ASN A 72 19.54 17.30 -5.99
N LYS A 73 19.89 17.48 -7.28
CA LYS A 73 19.07 18.18 -8.29
C LYS A 73 17.66 17.57 -8.50
N TRP A 74 17.43 16.37 -7.97
CA TRP A 74 16.21 15.58 -8.11
C TRP A 74 15.03 16.13 -7.27
N SER A 75 15.30 17.03 -6.31
CA SER A 75 14.30 17.58 -5.38
C SER A 75 13.11 18.29 -6.04
N LYS A 76 13.20 18.66 -7.33
CA LYS A 76 12.15 19.36 -8.08
C LYS A 76 11.40 18.48 -9.08
N LEU A 77 11.79 17.22 -9.30
CA LEU A 77 11.14 16.36 -10.31
C LEU A 77 9.67 16.05 -10.01
N TRP A 78 9.30 16.01 -8.73
CA TRP A 78 7.90 15.84 -8.35
C TRP A 78 7.02 17.00 -8.83
N LEU A 79 7.56 18.23 -8.98
CA LEU A 79 6.81 19.36 -9.55
C LEU A 79 6.44 19.10 -11.01
N PHE A 80 7.35 18.48 -11.76
CA PHE A 80 7.07 18.06 -13.14
C PHE A 80 5.97 17.01 -13.19
N PHE A 81 5.99 16.02 -12.29
CA PHE A 81 4.91 15.04 -12.19
C PHE A 81 3.55 15.69 -11.86
N VAL A 82 3.53 16.66 -10.93
CA VAL A 82 2.31 17.43 -10.61
C VAL A 82 1.80 18.21 -11.81
N PHE A 83 2.70 18.88 -12.54
CA PHE A 83 2.35 19.60 -13.74
C PHE A 83 1.73 18.66 -14.79
N ILE A 84 2.30 17.47 -15.01
CA ILE A 84 1.71 16.46 -15.90
C ILE A 84 0.31 16.05 -15.42
N MET A 85 0.12 15.76 -14.13
CA MET A 85 -1.17 15.38 -13.57
C MET A 85 -2.24 16.45 -13.81
N LEU A 86 -1.92 17.70 -13.49
CA LEU A 86 -2.83 18.83 -13.68
C LEU A 86 -3.12 19.07 -15.16
N PHE A 87 -2.10 19.01 -16.01
CA PHE A 87 -2.26 19.13 -17.46
C PHE A 87 -3.21 18.06 -18.01
N VAL A 88 -3.03 16.79 -17.63
CA VAL A 88 -3.85 15.67 -18.11
C VAL A 88 -5.30 15.79 -17.62
N ILE A 89 -5.52 16.27 -16.40
CA ILE A 89 -6.88 16.50 -15.86
C ILE A 89 -7.55 17.66 -16.60
N PHE A 90 -6.84 18.76 -16.80
CA PHE A 90 -7.33 19.91 -17.54
C PHE A 90 -7.64 19.56 -19.01
N ASP A 91 -6.76 18.81 -19.67
CA ASP A 91 -6.98 18.27 -21.03
C ASP A 91 -8.25 17.42 -21.10
N SER A 92 -8.50 16.60 -20.07
CA SER A 92 -9.71 15.77 -19.99
C SER A 92 -10.96 16.58 -19.73
N LEU A 93 -10.86 17.64 -18.93
CA LEU A 93 -11.94 18.58 -18.68
C LEU A 93 -12.31 19.33 -19.96
N MET A 94 -11.33 19.79 -20.72
CA MET A 94 -11.55 20.45 -22.01
C MET A 94 -12.22 19.51 -23.02
N LEU A 95 -11.75 18.26 -23.13
CA LEU A 95 -12.40 17.25 -23.97
C LEU A 95 -13.85 16.98 -23.53
N LEU A 96 -14.14 16.97 -22.22
CA LEU A 96 -15.50 16.82 -21.71
C LEU A 96 -16.42 17.98 -22.12
N ILE A 97 -15.92 19.21 -22.03
CA ILE A 97 -16.68 20.43 -22.39
C ILE A 97 -16.97 20.47 -23.89
N LEU A 98 -15.99 20.09 -24.72
CA LEU A 98 -16.07 20.18 -26.18
C LEU A 98 -16.81 19.02 -26.84
N ASN A 99 -16.98 17.88 -26.16
CA ASN A 99 -17.70 16.74 -26.74
C ASN A 99 -19.20 17.02 -26.82
N PHE A 100 -19.77 16.99 -28.03
CA PHE A 100 -21.17 17.33 -28.27
C PHE A 100 -22.14 16.16 -28.06
N SER A 101 -21.71 14.92 -28.30
CA SER A 101 -22.60 13.76 -28.17
C SER A 101 -22.73 13.27 -26.73
N HIS A 102 -23.95 12.83 -26.35
CA HIS A 102 -24.24 12.35 -24.99
C HIS A 102 -23.43 11.09 -24.60
N ILE A 103 -23.09 10.24 -25.58
CA ILE A 103 -22.28 9.03 -25.36
C ILE A 103 -20.82 9.42 -25.08
N GLU A 104 -20.24 10.30 -25.90
CA GLU A 104 -18.85 10.76 -25.71
C GLU A 104 -18.68 11.54 -24.40
N LYS A 105 -19.71 12.31 -23.99
CA LYS A 105 -19.73 12.98 -22.67
C LYS A 105 -19.64 11.97 -21.52
N LYS A 106 -20.43 10.90 -21.54
CA LYS A 106 -20.38 9.86 -20.49
C LYS A 106 -19.00 9.18 -20.42
N THR A 107 -18.43 8.80 -21.56
CA THR A 107 -17.10 8.20 -21.61
C THR A 107 -16.01 9.16 -21.11
N SER A 108 -16.09 10.43 -21.50
CA SER A 108 -15.15 11.47 -21.08
C SER A 108 -15.25 11.76 -19.59
N LEU A 109 -16.46 11.77 -19.04
CA LEU A 109 -16.70 11.93 -17.61
C LEU A 109 -16.05 10.79 -16.81
N THR A 110 -16.25 9.53 -17.24
CA THR A 110 -15.60 8.38 -16.60
C THR A 110 -14.07 8.52 -16.64
N HIS A 111 -13.50 8.92 -17.77
CA HIS A 111 -12.05 9.16 -17.87
C HIS A 111 -11.56 10.28 -16.96
N LEU A 112 -12.32 11.37 -16.83
CA LEU A 112 -12.01 12.47 -15.91
C LEU A 112 -12.05 11.98 -14.46
N CYS A 113 -13.10 11.26 -14.05
CA CYS A 113 -13.23 10.71 -12.70
C CYS A 113 -12.04 9.81 -12.34
N LEU A 114 -11.63 8.90 -13.23
CA LEU A 114 -10.49 8.01 -13.00
C LEU A 114 -9.17 8.78 -12.82
N LYS A 115 -8.97 9.88 -13.57
CA LYS A 115 -7.79 10.75 -13.43
C LYS A 115 -7.84 11.57 -12.14
N VAL A 116 -9.03 12.01 -11.73
CA VAL A 116 -9.24 12.67 -10.43
C VAL A 116 -8.93 11.70 -9.28
N PHE A 117 -9.29 10.42 -9.38
CA PHE A 117 -8.89 9.41 -8.40
C PHE A 117 -7.36 9.29 -8.30
N SER A 118 -6.63 9.26 -9.42
CA SER A 118 -5.16 9.29 -9.42
C SER A 118 -4.60 10.54 -8.71
N LEU A 119 -5.20 11.70 -8.92
CA LEU A 119 -4.82 12.94 -8.22
C LEU A 119 -5.04 12.84 -6.71
N VAL A 120 -6.20 12.35 -6.28
CA VAL A 120 -6.53 12.18 -4.86
C VAL A 120 -5.56 11.20 -4.19
N ILE A 121 -5.27 10.06 -4.84
CA ILE A 121 -4.26 9.09 -4.39
C ILE A 121 -2.92 9.80 -4.17
N TRP A 122 -2.44 10.56 -5.16
CA TRP A 122 -1.16 11.24 -5.06
C TRP A 122 -1.14 12.30 -3.95
N ILE A 123 -2.17 13.15 -3.85
CA ILE A 123 -2.26 14.19 -2.81
C ILE A 123 -2.19 13.55 -1.41
N TYR A 124 -2.97 12.49 -1.18
CA TYR A 124 -3.01 11.84 0.13
C TYR A 124 -1.66 11.20 0.48
N MET A 125 -1.09 10.41 -0.44
CA MET A 125 0.21 9.79 -0.22
C MET A 125 1.33 10.83 -0.02
N ARG A 126 1.28 11.96 -0.76
CA ARG A 126 2.24 13.06 -0.61
C ARG A 126 2.16 13.71 0.78
N ARG A 127 0.96 13.89 1.33
CA ARG A 127 0.76 14.40 2.71
C ARG A 127 1.33 13.42 3.74
N LYS A 128 1.27 12.12 3.47
CA LYS A 128 1.72 11.04 4.35
C LYS A 128 3.13 10.51 4.03
N ARG A 129 3.93 11.21 3.20
CA ARG A 129 5.26 10.75 2.75
C ARG A 129 6.24 10.41 3.87
N LYS A 130 6.19 11.11 5.02
CA LYS A 130 7.05 10.82 6.18
C LYS A 130 6.74 9.43 6.75
N ASN A 131 5.46 9.07 6.83
CA ASN A 131 5.02 7.76 7.29
C ASN A 131 5.44 6.67 6.30
N MET A 132 5.42 6.95 4.98
CA MET A 132 5.96 6.04 3.97
C MET A 132 7.44 5.74 4.18
N GLU A 133 8.27 6.72 4.51
CA GLU A 133 9.69 6.50 4.82
C GLU A 133 9.86 5.61 6.05
N VAL A 134 9.09 5.87 7.11
CA VAL A 134 9.11 5.04 8.33
C VAL A 134 8.74 3.60 8.00
N ILE A 135 7.69 3.36 7.20
CA ILE A 135 7.31 2.02 6.74
C ILE A 135 8.48 1.35 6.02
N LEU A 136 9.05 2.03 5.02
CA LEU A 136 10.14 1.48 4.21
C LEU A 136 11.39 1.18 5.05
N MET A 137 11.70 2.00 6.04
CA MET A 137 12.80 1.76 6.98
C MET A 137 12.51 0.57 7.89
N LYS A 138 11.33 0.50 8.51
CA LYS A 138 10.94 -0.60 9.41
C LYS A 138 10.88 -1.95 8.68
N LEU A 139 10.41 -1.99 7.43
CA LEU A 139 10.33 -3.22 6.63
C LEU A 139 11.65 -3.61 5.97
N ARG A 140 12.69 -2.77 6.08
CA ARG A 140 13.99 -3.04 5.46
C ARG A 140 14.77 -4.16 6.17
N SER A 141 14.49 -4.37 7.45
CA SER A 141 15.09 -5.44 8.26
C SER A 141 14.53 -6.82 7.93
N VAL A 142 13.48 -6.89 7.11
CA VAL A 142 12.87 -8.16 6.70
C VAL A 142 13.51 -8.62 5.38
N PRO A 143 14.30 -9.70 5.37
CA PRO A 143 14.92 -10.20 4.15
C PRO A 143 13.86 -10.81 3.21
N VAL A 144 13.83 -10.39 1.95
CA VAL A 144 12.89 -10.91 0.93
C VAL A 144 13.60 -11.12 -0.42
N PRO A 145 14.57 -12.05 -0.51
CA PRO A 145 15.42 -12.17 -1.70
C PRO A 145 14.67 -12.74 -2.93
N ALA A 146 13.64 -13.57 -2.75
CA ALA A 146 13.00 -14.27 -3.86
C ALA A 146 12.11 -13.38 -4.76
N TYR A 147 11.40 -12.41 -4.17
CA TYR A 147 10.36 -11.64 -4.88
C TYR A 147 10.85 -10.32 -5.47
N GLU A 148 12.05 -9.86 -5.12
CA GLU A 148 12.53 -8.55 -5.55
C GLU A 148 12.72 -8.46 -7.07
N LYS A 149 13.28 -9.51 -7.69
CA LYS A 149 13.44 -9.57 -9.15
C LYS A 149 12.10 -9.53 -9.87
N ILE A 150 11.11 -10.26 -9.34
CA ILE A 150 9.74 -10.30 -9.88
C ILE A 150 9.09 -8.92 -9.77
N ILE A 151 9.19 -8.26 -8.61
CA ILE A 151 8.61 -6.92 -8.41
C ILE A 151 9.27 -5.90 -9.35
N ASN A 152 10.60 -5.91 -9.48
CA ASN A 152 11.30 -5.03 -10.42
C ASN A 152 10.85 -5.26 -11.87
N PHE A 153 10.70 -6.52 -12.28
CA PHE A 153 10.18 -6.87 -13.59
C PHE A 153 8.73 -6.38 -13.80
N LEU A 154 7.86 -6.53 -12.81
CA LEU A 154 6.48 -6.01 -12.85
C LEU A 154 6.46 -4.47 -12.96
N VAL A 155 7.33 -3.76 -12.23
CA VAL A 155 7.45 -2.30 -12.35
C VAL A 155 7.84 -1.90 -13.77
N LEU A 156 8.80 -2.60 -14.38
CA LEU A 156 9.21 -2.34 -15.76
C LEU A 156 8.07 -2.57 -16.75
N ILE A 157 7.31 -3.66 -16.60
CA ILE A 157 6.12 -3.92 -17.42
C ILE A 157 5.12 -2.78 -17.27
N ILE A 158 4.79 -2.38 -16.03
CA ILE A 158 3.81 -1.32 -15.77
C ILE A 158 4.25 0.02 -16.37
N LEU A 159 5.55 0.32 -16.35
CA LEU A 159 6.12 1.52 -16.98
C LEU A 159 6.15 1.47 -18.51
N ALA A 160 6.22 0.27 -19.10
CA ALA A 160 6.13 0.09 -20.54
C ALA A 160 4.69 0.24 -21.08
N ILE A 161 3.67 -0.03 -20.25
CA ILE A 161 2.25 0.04 -20.64
C ILE A 161 1.89 1.34 -21.37
N PRO A 162 2.14 2.56 -20.84
CA PRO A 162 1.76 3.80 -21.53
C PRO A 162 2.37 3.92 -22.92
N LEU A 163 3.62 3.48 -23.09
CA LEU A 163 4.35 3.58 -24.35
C LEU A 163 3.79 2.60 -25.39
N VAL A 164 3.54 1.36 -24.99
CA VAL A 164 2.96 0.33 -25.85
C VAL A 164 1.55 0.72 -26.26
N TYR A 165 0.71 1.14 -25.30
CA TYR A 165 -0.67 1.55 -25.55
C TYR A 165 -0.73 2.76 -26.47
N SER A 166 0.08 3.79 -26.19
CA SER A 166 0.10 5.00 -27.00
C SER A 166 0.56 4.72 -28.44
N THR A 167 1.56 3.87 -28.61
CA THR A 167 2.07 3.47 -29.93
C THR A 167 1.01 2.69 -30.71
N THR A 168 0.44 1.65 -30.13
CA THR A 168 -0.61 0.84 -30.75
C THR A 168 -1.85 1.67 -31.08
N PHE A 169 -2.26 2.56 -30.19
CA PHE A 169 -3.38 3.48 -30.41
C PHE A 169 -3.09 4.43 -31.57
N THR A 170 -1.89 5.01 -31.63
CA THR A 170 -1.49 5.94 -32.69
C THR A 170 -1.42 5.27 -34.06
N ILE A 171 -0.98 4.00 -34.11
CA ILE A 171 -0.95 3.20 -35.35
C ILE A 171 -2.36 2.85 -35.82
N SER A 172 -3.24 2.47 -34.89
CA SER A 172 -4.57 1.95 -35.20
C SER A 172 -5.64 3.03 -35.42
N SER A 173 -5.37 4.27 -35.05
CA SER A 173 -6.36 5.36 -35.04
C SER A 173 -6.50 6.06 -36.39
N LYS A 174 -7.71 6.56 -36.68
CA LYS A 174 -7.96 7.51 -37.76
C LYS A 174 -7.31 8.85 -37.44
N LYS A 175 -6.06 9.05 -37.88
CA LYS A 175 -5.17 10.15 -37.48
C LYS A 175 -5.81 11.54 -37.60
N LYS A 176 -6.41 11.87 -38.75
CA LYS A 176 -7.04 13.19 -38.97
C LYS A 176 -8.17 13.48 -37.99
N PHE A 177 -9.09 12.52 -37.80
CA PHE A 177 -10.23 12.68 -36.89
C PHE A 177 -9.78 12.81 -35.42
N ILE A 178 -8.93 11.89 -34.97
CA ILE A 178 -8.50 11.85 -33.57
C ILE A 178 -7.58 13.03 -33.22
N SER A 179 -6.67 13.42 -34.13
CA SER A 179 -5.82 14.60 -33.91
C SER A 179 -6.64 15.88 -33.85
N ASN A 180 -7.67 16.04 -34.69
CA ASN A 180 -8.55 17.21 -34.64
C ASN A 180 -9.31 17.28 -33.30
N GLN A 181 -9.86 16.17 -32.83
CA GLN A 181 -10.50 16.09 -31.50
C GLN A 181 -9.50 16.44 -30.37
N LEU A 182 -8.31 15.85 -30.41
CA LEU A 182 -7.27 16.11 -29.42
C LEU A 182 -6.67 17.52 -29.51
N ALA A 183 -6.74 18.17 -30.66
CA ALA A 183 -6.33 19.56 -30.86
C ALA A 183 -7.46 20.57 -30.62
N TYR A 184 -8.59 20.12 -30.05
CA TYR A 184 -9.74 20.96 -29.72
C TYR A 184 -10.39 21.61 -30.94
N GLY A 185 -10.42 20.92 -32.08
CA GLY A 185 -10.98 21.44 -33.33
C GLY A 185 -9.99 22.16 -34.23
N ASN A 186 -8.73 22.34 -33.79
CA ASN A 186 -7.67 22.88 -34.63
C ASN A 186 -7.13 21.81 -35.58
N GLU A 187 -7.34 22.01 -36.88
CA GLU A 187 -6.84 21.10 -37.89
C GLU A 187 -5.31 21.18 -38.01
N LEU A 188 -4.63 20.08 -37.71
CA LEU A 188 -3.20 19.93 -37.95
C LEU A 188 -2.98 19.40 -39.37
N GLU A 189 -2.42 20.21 -40.25
CA GLU A 189 -2.13 19.79 -41.64
C GLU A 189 -0.99 18.76 -41.71
N SER A 190 0.02 18.90 -40.84
CA SER A 190 1.19 18.03 -40.87
C SER A 190 0.90 16.64 -40.28
N ARG A 191 1.14 15.59 -41.07
CA ARG A 191 0.99 14.19 -40.63
C ARG A 191 1.87 13.84 -39.42
N PHE A 192 3.07 14.40 -39.37
CA PHE A 192 3.99 14.23 -38.24
C PHE A 192 3.46 14.89 -36.96
N GLY A 193 2.89 16.10 -37.07
CA GLY A 193 2.25 16.79 -35.96
C GLY A 193 1.05 16.01 -35.40
N GLN A 194 0.20 15.45 -36.28
CA GLN A 194 -0.91 14.60 -35.87
C GLN A 194 -0.44 13.36 -35.08
N ILE A 195 0.57 12.64 -35.59
CA ILE A 195 1.11 11.43 -34.94
C ILE A 195 1.72 11.78 -33.59
N SER A 196 2.54 12.83 -33.53
CA SER A 196 3.22 13.25 -32.31
C SER A 196 2.24 13.71 -31.24
N LEU A 197 1.22 14.50 -31.62
CA LEU A 197 0.18 14.96 -30.69
C LEU A 197 -0.59 13.79 -30.08
N ILE A 198 -1.06 12.85 -30.92
CA ILE A 198 -1.81 11.67 -30.47
C ILE A 198 -0.93 10.87 -29.50
N TRP A 199 0.31 10.59 -29.89
CA TRP A 199 1.22 9.79 -29.08
C TRP A 199 1.55 10.45 -27.74
N ILE A 200 1.90 11.75 -27.72
CA ILE A 200 2.23 12.46 -26.47
C ILE A 200 1.01 12.50 -25.55
N LYS A 201 -0.15 12.94 -26.05
CA LYS A 201 -1.35 13.06 -25.21
C LYS A 201 -1.79 11.70 -24.66
N LYS A 202 -1.79 10.64 -25.48
CA LYS A 202 -2.18 9.30 -25.02
C LYS A 202 -1.16 8.72 -24.04
N SER A 203 0.15 8.89 -24.28
CA SER A 203 1.18 8.48 -23.33
C SER A 203 0.98 9.13 -21.96
N LEU A 204 0.73 10.44 -21.92
CA LEU A 204 0.49 11.16 -20.67
C LEU A 204 -0.82 10.71 -19.99
N GLN A 205 -1.88 10.51 -20.76
CA GLN A 205 -3.17 10.03 -20.23
C GLN A 205 -3.02 8.65 -19.58
N PHE A 206 -2.36 7.69 -20.25
CA PHE A 206 -2.12 6.34 -19.74
C PHE A 206 -1.14 6.32 -18.56
N LEU A 207 -0.15 7.24 -18.54
CA LEU A 207 0.78 7.40 -17.43
C LEU A 207 0.04 7.77 -16.13
N ILE A 208 -0.93 8.68 -16.19
CA ILE A 208 -1.72 9.11 -15.02
C ILE A 208 -2.77 8.06 -14.63
N PHE A 209 -3.44 7.44 -15.60
CA PHE A 209 -4.33 6.32 -15.35
C PHE A 209 -4.32 5.35 -16.54
N PRO A 210 -4.03 4.04 -16.35
CA PRO A 210 -3.99 3.34 -15.07
C PRO A 210 -2.59 3.21 -14.44
N THR A 211 -1.51 3.63 -15.10
CA THR A 211 -0.14 3.29 -14.69
C THR A 211 0.24 3.79 -13.29
N PHE A 212 -0.04 5.04 -12.95
CA PHE A 212 0.28 5.54 -11.61
C PHE A 212 -0.46 4.77 -10.49
N PRO A 213 -1.80 4.59 -10.54
CA PRO A 213 -2.50 3.72 -9.59
C PRO A 213 -1.96 2.29 -9.55
N LEU A 214 -1.59 1.69 -10.69
CA LEU A 214 -0.98 0.35 -10.73
C LEU A 214 0.31 0.27 -9.93
N LEU A 215 1.15 1.29 -10.01
CA LEU A 215 2.40 1.37 -9.26
C LEU A 215 2.15 1.54 -7.75
N VAL A 216 1.16 2.36 -7.38
CA VAL A 216 0.73 2.52 -5.97
C VAL A 216 0.15 1.22 -5.43
N SER A 217 -0.67 0.53 -6.21
CA SER A 217 -1.29 -0.76 -5.88
C SER A 217 -0.25 -1.87 -5.72
N LEU A 218 0.76 -1.89 -6.59
CA LEU A 218 1.89 -2.82 -6.50
C LEU A 218 2.72 -2.56 -5.26
N LEU A 219 2.98 -1.29 -4.93
CA LEU A 219 3.66 -0.92 -3.68
C LEU A 219 2.88 -1.40 -2.47
N TYR A 220 1.59 -1.08 -2.39
CA TYR A 220 0.72 -1.52 -1.31
C TYR A 220 0.71 -3.05 -1.18
N SER A 221 0.53 -3.77 -2.28
CA SER A 221 0.56 -5.23 -2.32
C SER A 221 1.90 -5.80 -1.87
N THR A 222 3.01 -5.16 -2.25
CA THR A 222 4.36 -5.54 -1.82
C THR A 222 4.52 -5.37 -0.31
N LEU A 223 4.05 -4.27 0.26
CA LEU A 223 4.12 -4.03 1.71
C LEU A 223 3.30 -5.07 2.48
N CYS A 224 2.08 -5.34 2.03
CA CYS A 224 1.22 -6.40 2.61
C CYS A 224 1.88 -7.78 2.52
N LEU A 225 2.47 -8.11 1.36
CA LEU A 225 3.17 -9.38 1.16
C LEU A 225 4.37 -9.52 2.11
N ARG A 226 5.13 -8.46 2.35
CA ARG A 226 6.26 -8.47 3.29
C ARG A 226 5.80 -8.73 4.72
N CYS A 227 4.76 -8.03 5.18
CA CYS A 227 4.19 -8.26 6.51
C CYS A 227 3.64 -9.70 6.63
N SER A 228 2.92 -10.15 5.61
CA SER A 228 2.41 -11.52 5.51
C SER A 228 3.52 -12.57 5.63
N LEU A 229 4.63 -12.39 4.90
CA LEU A 229 5.76 -13.31 4.94
C LEU A 229 6.43 -13.32 6.32
N PHE A 230 6.58 -12.16 6.95
CA PHE A 230 7.12 -12.07 8.30
C PHE A 230 6.25 -12.84 9.30
N LEU A 231 4.92 -12.70 9.22
CA LEU A 231 3.98 -13.44 10.06
C LEU A 231 4.09 -14.96 9.82
N THR A 232 4.22 -15.40 8.57
CA THR A 232 4.43 -16.82 8.25
C THR A 232 5.72 -17.36 8.86
N ILE A 233 6.83 -16.62 8.75
CA ILE A 233 8.12 -17.02 9.34
C ILE A 233 7.98 -17.17 10.87
N LEU A 234 7.38 -16.19 11.55
CA LEU A 234 7.12 -16.29 12.99
C LEU A 234 6.25 -17.52 13.33
N THR A 235 5.23 -17.80 12.52
CA THR A 235 4.34 -18.94 12.71
C THR A 235 5.11 -20.27 12.59
N GLU A 236 6.00 -20.37 11.61
CA GLU A 236 6.86 -21.54 11.43
C GLU A 236 7.89 -21.70 12.55
N GLU A 237 8.46 -20.60 13.04
CA GLU A 237 9.37 -20.62 14.21
C GLU A 237 8.65 -21.17 15.45
N ILE A 238 7.44 -20.68 15.75
CA ILE A 238 6.61 -21.19 16.86
C ILE A 238 6.36 -22.69 16.72
N ALA A 239 6.09 -23.15 15.50
CA ALA A 239 5.84 -24.57 15.24
C ALA A 239 7.09 -25.42 15.58
N LYS A 240 8.29 -24.92 15.26
CA LYS A 240 9.58 -25.62 15.44
C LYS A 240 10.05 -25.75 16.89
N TYR A 241 9.68 -24.85 17.79
CA TYR A 241 10.08 -24.96 19.20
C TYR A 241 9.62 -26.29 19.81
N SER A 242 10.30 -26.85 20.81
CA SER A 242 9.70 -27.91 21.64
C SER A 242 8.81 -27.28 22.72
N PRO A 243 7.84 -28.00 23.33
CA PRO A 243 7.09 -27.46 24.45
C PRO A 243 7.97 -27.01 25.62
N HIS A 244 9.12 -27.64 25.83
CA HIS A 244 10.08 -27.25 26.87
C HIS A 244 10.93 -26.02 26.48
N ALA A 245 11.29 -25.88 25.20
CA ALA A 245 12.09 -24.76 24.71
C ALA A 245 11.26 -23.49 24.43
N PHE A 246 9.93 -23.57 24.48
CA PHE A 246 9.04 -22.42 24.26
C PHE A 246 8.82 -21.63 25.56
N GLY A 247 9.92 -21.15 26.15
CA GLY A 247 9.98 -20.44 27.43
C GLY A 247 9.32 -19.05 27.43
N PRO A 248 9.25 -18.38 28.60
CA PRO A 248 8.73 -17.02 28.71
C PRO A 248 9.53 -16.00 27.89
N ASP A 249 10.84 -16.20 27.77
CA ASP A 249 11.73 -15.30 27.02
C ASP A 249 11.47 -15.41 25.50
N GLU A 250 11.29 -16.62 24.99
CA GLU A 250 10.93 -16.90 23.60
C GLU A 250 9.53 -16.36 23.28
N GLN A 251 8.57 -16.56 24.18
CA GLN A 251 7.23 -15.98 24.06
C GLN A 251 7.30 -14.44 23.99
N ARG A 252 8.07 -13.81 24.87
CA ARG A 252 8.25 -12.35 24.90
C ARG A 252 8.94 -11.83 23.63
N ASP A 253 9.92 -12.55 23.11
CA ASP A 253 10.58 -12.18 21.86
C ASP A 253 9.62 -12.24 20.67
N ILE A 254 8.84 -13.32 20.55
CA ILE A 254 7.80 -13.44 19.51
C ILE A 254 6.76 -12.33 19.62
N LEU A 255 6.31 -12.02 20.84
CA LEU A 255 5.37 -10.94 21.09
C LEU A 255 5.95 -9.57 20.70
N ARG A 256 7.21 -9.32 21.05
CA ARG A 256 7.91 -8.10 20.65
C ARG A 256 8.03 -7.99 19.13
N ARG A 257 8.31 -9.10 18.44
CA ARG A 257 8.37 -9.14 16.98
C ARG A 257 6.99 -8.95 16.34
N LYS A 258 5.94 -9.53 16.92
CA LYS A 258 4.55 -9.27 16.48
C LYS A 258 4.15 -7.81 16.68
N ALA A 259 4.42 -7.22 17.84
CA ALA A 259 4.10 -5.83 18.12
C ALA A 259 4.74 -4.87 17.09
N LYS A 260 5.98 -5.15 16.67
CA LYS A 260 6.63 -4.41 15.58
C LYS A 260 5.85 -4.50 14.25
N ILE A 261 5.27 -5.66 13.93
CA ILE A 261 4.44 -5.82 12.72
C ILE A 261 3.13 -5.06 12.88
N ASP A 262 2.45 -5.20 14.02
CA ASP A 262 1.21 -4.48 14.31
C ASP A 262 1.43 -2.96 14.12
N ASP A 263 2.53 -2.41 14.66
CA ASP A 263 2.91 -1.01 14.46
C ASP A 263 3.12 -0.66 12.96
N ILE A 264 3.74 -1.55 12.18
CA ILE A 264 3.95 -1.32 10.75
C ILE A 264 2.61 -1.33 10.01
N LEU A 265 1.72 -2.26 10.37
CA LEU A 265 0.41 -2.41 9.78
C LEU A 265 -0.50 -1.21 10.08
N ASP A 266 -0.44 -0.68 11.29
CA ASP A 266 -1.14 0.55 11.67
C ASP A 266 -0.68 1.74 10.81
N ILE A 267 0.64 1.87 10.57
CA ILE A 267 1.16 2.93 9.71
C ILE A 267 0.77 2.67 8.23
N ILE A 268 0.80 1.43 7.75
CA ILE A 268 0.33 1.09 6.39
C ILE A 268 -1.14 1.48 6.23
N GLN A 269 -1.98 1.14 7.20
CA GLN A 269 -3.40 1.48 7.21
C GLN A 269 -3.61 3.00 7.20
N ASP A 270 -2.91 3.77 8.04
CA ASP A 270 -2.99 5.24 8.06
C ASP A 270 -2.61 5.87 6.71
N VAL A 271 -1.60 5.32 6.04
CA VAL A 271 -1.11 5.86 4.77
C VAL A 271 -1.96 5.43 3.58
N PHE A 272 -2.39 4.17 3.55
CA PHE A 272 -3.02 3.58 2.37
C PHE A 272 -4.54 3.51 2.44
N SER A 273 -5.20 3.72 3.57
CA SER A 273 -6.66 3.57 3.66
C SER A 273 -7.43 4.37 2.59
N ILE A 274 -7.07 5.64 2.39
CA ILE A 274 -7.69 6.46 1.34
C ILE A 274 -7.20 6.07 -0.07
N PRO A 275 -5.88 5.98 -0.33
CA PRO A 275 -5.36 5.51 -1.62
C PRO A 275 -5.95 4.19 -2.10
N SER A 276 -6.07 3.20 -1.21
CA SER A 276 -6.57 1.87 -1.52
C SER A 276 -8.04 1.84 -1.83
N PHE A 277 -8.83 2.66 -1.15
CA PHE A 277 -10.21 2.88 -1.54
C PHE A 277 -10.31 3.40 -2.98
N PHE A 278 -9.56 4.46 -3.32
CA PHE A 278 -9.66 5.11 -4.63
C PHE A 278 -9.10 4.27 -5.78
N PHE A 279 -7.98 3.54 -5.60
CA PHE A 279 -7.51 2.67 -6.69
C PHE A 279 -8.42 1.46 -6.87
N ILE A 280 -9.00 0.89 -5.81
CA ILE A 280 -9.97 -0.23 -5.93
C ILE A 280 -11.23 0.23 -6.63
N LEU A 281 -11.78 1.38 -6.22
CA LEU A 281 -12.94 1.97 -6.86
C LEU A 281 -12.65 2.31 -8.32
N GLY A 282 -11.49 2.91 -8.62
CA GLY A 282 -11.06 3.22 -9.97
C GLY A 282 -10.91 1.98 -10.85
N TYR A 283 -10.34 0.89 -10.32
CA TYR A 283 -10.25 -0.37 -11.05
C TYR A 283 -11.61 -0.99 -11.31
N PHE A 284 -12.49 -1.01 -10.31
CA PHE A 284 -13.85 -1.53 -10.46
C PHE A 284 -14.61 -0.74 -11.54
N VAL A 285 -14.60 0.59 -11.48
CA VAL A 285 -15.21 1.47 -12.48
C VAL A 285 -14.61 1.24 -13.86
N SER A 286 -13.29 1.06 -13.96
CA SER A 286 -12.63 0.78 -15.24
C SER A 286 -13.00 -0.60 -15.80
N CYS A 287 -13.12 -1.62 -14.96
CA CYS A 287 -13.60 -2.95 -15.36
C CYS A 287 -15.04 -2.87 -15.89
N CYS A 288 -15.95 -2.19 -15.17
CA CYS A 288 -17.32 -1.97 -15.63
C CYS A 288 -17.36 -1.21 -16.97
N ARG A 289 -16.51 -0.19 -17.14
CA ARG A 289 -16.38 0.56 -18.39
C ARG A 289 -15.93 -0.34 -19.54
N THR A 290 -14.87 -1.12 -19.34
CA THR A 290 -14.34 -2.02 -20.38
C THR A 290 -15.37 -3.09 -20.76
N LEU A 291 -16.05 -3.66 -19.76
CA LEU A 291 -17.11 -4.63 -19.98
C LEU A 291 -18.29 -4.03 -20.77
N ALA A 292 -18.80 -2.87 -20.34
CA ALA A 292 -19.89 -2.19 -21.04
C ALA A 292 -19.50 -1.84 -22.49
N TRP A 293 -18.26 -1.41 -22.71
CA TRP A 293 -17.77 -1.08 -24.03
C TRP A 293 -17.64 -2.32 -24.93
N TYR A 294 -17.14 -3.43 -24.38
CA TYR A 294 -17.02 -4.72 -25.08
C TYR A 294 -18.39 -5.30 -25.44
N LEU A 295 -19.38 -5.22 -24.55
CA LEU A 295 -20.74 -5.68 -24.84
C LEU A 295 -21.43 -4.81 -25.90
N ALA A 296 -21.14 -3.51 -25.93
CA ALA A 296 -21.73 -2.58 -26.90
C ALA A 296 -21.10 -2.65 -28.31
N HIS A 297 -19.87 -3.14 -28.45
CA HIS A 297 -19.15 -3.14 -29.72
C HIS A 297 -18.56 -4.51 -30.04
N SER A 298 -18.92 -5.09 -31.19
CA SER A 298 -18.30 -6.33 -31.67
C SER A 298 -16.80 -6.12 -31.89
N ALA A 299 -15.96 -6.98 -31.30
CA ALA A 299 -14.50 -6.89 -31.33
C ALA A 299 -13.90 -7.10 -32.73
N LYS A 300 -14.01 -6.08 -33.60
CA LYS A 300 -13.58 -6.15 -35.01
C LYS A 300 -12.32 -5.36 -35.33
N THR A 301 -11.84 -4.49 -34.42
CA THR A 301 -10.66 -3.66 -34.68
C THR A 301 -9.58 -3.82 -33.61
N PRO A 302 -8.29 -3.62 -33.92
CA PRO A 302 -7.19 -3.75 -32.96
C PRO A 302 -7.33 -2.86 -31.72
N ILE A 303 -8.04 -1.74 -31.82
CA ILE A 303 -8.36 -0.86 -30.68
C ILE A 303 -9.25 -1.60 -29.65
N HIS A 304 -10.14 -2.48 -30.10
CA HIS A 304 -11.00 -3.26 -29.21
C HIS A 304 -10.20 -4.25 -28.38
N MET A 305 -9.24 -4.93 -29.00
CA MET A 305 -8.33 -5.86 -28.30
C MET A 305 -7.48 -5.11 -27.26
N LEU A 306 -7.02 -3.90 -27.59
CA LEU A 306 -6.25 -3.07 -26.67
C LEU A 306 -7.06 -2.71 -25.40
N ILE A 307 -8.33 -2.32 -25.57
CA ILE A 307 -9.23 -2.01 -24.45
C ILE A 307 -9.53 -3.25 -23.61
N LEU A 308 -9.67 -4.43 -24.23
CA LEU A 308 -9.86 -5.69 -23.52
C LEU A 308 -8.64 -6.04 -22.66
N ILE A 309 -7.43 -5.93 -23.23
CA ILE A 309 -6.18 -6.18 -22.51
C ILE A 309 -6.05 -5.23 -21.31
N ASP A 310 -6.44 -3.96 -21.45
CA ASP A 310 -6.43 -2.97 -20.35
C ASP A 310 -7.37 -3.42 -19.23
N GLY A 311 -8.59 -3.84 -19.58
CA GLY A 311 -9.54 -4.40 -18.63
C GLY A 311 -9.01 -5.62 -17.89
N VAL A 312 -8.32 -6.54 -18.59
CA VAL A 312 -7.71 -7.73 -17.99
C VAL A 312 -6.58 -7.36 -17.04
N ILE A 313 -5.68 -6.45 -17.42
CA ILE A 313 -4.58 -5.99 -16.55
C ILE A 313 -5.13 -5.35 -15.28
N ILE A 314 -6.14 -4.49 -15.42
CA ILE A 314 -6.79 -3.82 -14.29
C ILE A 314 -7.49 -4.84 -13.38
N LEU A 315 -8.19 -5.81 -13.96
CA LEU A 315 -8.86 -6.88 -13.22
C LEU A 315 -7.86 -7.74 -12.45
N ILE A 316 -6.76 -8.15 -13.08
CA ILE A 316 -5.68 -8.90 -12.41
C ILE A 316 -5.11 -8.08 -11.24
N SER A 317 -4.90 -6.79 -11.44
CA SER A 317 -4.34 -5.89 -10.44
C SER A 317 -5.27 -5.69 -9.25
N LEU A 318 -6.57 -5.53 -9.51
CA LEU A 318 -7.62 -5.47 -8.49
C LEU A 318 -7.66 -6.75 -7.64
N ASN A 319 -7.73 -7.91 -8.30
CA ASN A 319 -7.78 -9.20 -7.64
C ASN A 319 -6.52 -9.48 -6.82
N THR A 320 -5.34 -9.22 -7.40
CA THR A 320 -4.06 -9.39 -6.71
C THR A 320 -3.99 -8.51 -5.47
N THR A 321 -4.43 -7.26 -5.57
CA THR A 321 -4.37 -6.33 -4.44
C THR A 321 -5.32 -6.71 -3.31
N LEU A 322 -6.54 -7.13 -3.65
CA LEU A 322 -7.51 -7.66 -2.69
C LEU A 322 -7.03 -8.98 -2.07
N TRP A 323 -6.40 -9.85 -2.85
CA TRP A 323 -5.85 -11.11 -2.36
C TRP A 323 -4.70 -10.90 -1.37
N MET A 324 -3.74 -10.04 -1.72
CA MET A 324 -2.58 -9.76 -0.86
C MET A 324 -2.96 -9.06 0.44
N SER A 325 -3.87 -8.08 0.38
CA SER A 325 -4.36 -7.39 1.58
C SER A 325 -5.31 -8.26 2.41
N GLY A 326 -6.17 -9.05 1.76
CA GLY A 326 -7.11 -9.96 2.43
C GLY A 326 -6.48 -11.24 2.98
N GLY A 327 -5.26 -11.60 2.56
CA GLY A 327 -4.50 -12.72 3.12
C GLY A 327 -3.78 -12.38 4.43
N LEU A 328 -3.62 -11.10 4.75
CA LEU A 328 -2.92 -10.66 5.95
C LEU A 328 -3.67 -11.02 7.25
N PRO A 329 -5.00 -10.76 7.39
CA PRO A 329 -5.75 -11.16 8.58
C PRO A 329 -5.67 -12.67 8.84
N ASP A 330 -5.73 -13.50 7.78
CA ASP A 330 -5.61 -14.95 7.90
C ASP A 330 -4.26 -15.38 8.49
N ASN A 331 -3.17 -14.71 8.11
CA ASN A 331 -1.85 -15.03 8.62
C ASN A 331 -1.65 -14.54 10.06
N ILE A 332 -2.28 -13.43 10.45
CA ILE A 332 -2.34 -12.99 11.86
C ILE A 332 -3.10 -14.03 12.69
N HIS A 333 -4.25 -14.51 12.19
CA HIS A 333 -5.03 -15.54 12.86
C HIS A 333 -4.22 -16.84 13.04
N LYS A 334 -3.56 -17.33 11.98
CA LYS A 334 -2.70 -18.51 12.05
C LYS A 334 -1.57 -18.37 13.06
N LEU A 335 -0.95 -17.19 13.14
CA LEU A 335 0.07 -16.90 14.14
C LEU A 335 -0.50 -17.02 15.56
N LYS A 336 -1.65 -16.39 15.82
CA LYS A 336 -2.35 -16.45 17.12
C LYS A 336 -2.70 -17.90 17.48
N GLU A 337 -3.23 -18.67 16.54
CA GLU A 337 -3.60 -20.07 16.74
C GLU A 337 -2.38 -20.94 17.03
N ALA A 338 -1.28 -20.77 16.28
CA ALA A 338 -0.04 -21.51 16.50
C ALA A 338 0.57 -21.18 17.88
N PHE A 339 0.60 -19.90 18.25
CA PHE A 339 1.06 -19.45 19.56
C PHE A 339 0.19 -20.05 20.68
N TYR A 340 -1.12 -19.99 20.53
CA TYR A 340 -2.08 -20.52 21.49
C TYR A 340 -1.90 -22.03 21.70
N LYS A 341 -1.89 -22.79 20.60
CA LYS A 341 -1.70 -24.24 20.63
C LYS A 341 -0.38 -24.64 21.27
N LYS A 342 0.69 -23.87 21.04
CA LYS A 342 2.02 -24.13 21.61
C LYS A 342 2.06 -23.85 23.11
N THR A 343 1.56 -22.70 23.51
CA THR A 343 1.46 -22.29 24.92
C THR A 343 0.63 -23.28 25.70
N HIS A 344 -0.53 -23.69 25.16
CA HIS A 344 -1.41 -24.66 25.80
C HIS A 344 -0.72 -26.03 26.01
N ARG A 345 -0.01 -26.52 25.00
CA ARG A 345 0.79 -27.76 25.14
C ARG A 345 1.85 -27.61 26.24
N ARG A 346 2.56 -26.49 26.30
CA ARG A 346 3.56 -26.27 27.34
C ARG A 346 2.94 -26.31 28.74
N ILE A 347 1.79 -25.68 28.95
CA ILE A 347 1.07 -25.72 30.24
C ILE A 347 0.77 -27.18 30.64
N ILE A 348 0.33 -28.02 29.70
CA ILE A 348 0.05 -29.44 29.96
C ILE A 348 1.32 -30.22 30.32
N PHE A 349 2.44 -29.98 29.61
CA PHE A 349 3.67 -30.76 29.76
C PHE A 349 4.60 -30.30 30.89
N VAL A 350 4.63 -28.99 31.19
CA VAL A 350 5.63 -28.37 32.09
C VAL A 350 4.98 -27.89 33.40
N GLY A 351 3.66 -27.81 33.46
CA GLY A 351 2.94 -27.28 34.61
C GLY A 351 2.87 -25.75 34.64
N THR A 352 1.99 -25.23 35.50
CA THR A 352 1.59 -23.81 35.53
C THR A 352 2.59 -22.98 36.33
N SER A 353 3.57 -22.36 35.67
CA SER A 353 4.40 -21.33 36.30
C SER A 353 4.21 -19.97 35.60
N GLY A 354 3.39 -19.09 36.18
CA GLY A 354 3.49 -17.63 36.00
C GLY A 354 3.09 -17.00 34.65
N GLU A 355 2.46 -17.73 33.71
CA GLU A 355 2.19 -17.24 32.34
C GLU A 355 0.80 -16.63 31.99
N PRO A 356 -0.15 -16.36 32.92
CA PRO A 356 -1.49 -15.94 32.50
C PRO A 356 -1.55 -14.55 31.85
N ASP A 357 -0.59 -13.66 32.11
CA ASP A 357 -0.65 -12.27 31.66
C ASP A 357 -0.21 -12.05 30.20
N LEU A 358 0.82 -12.75 29.72
CA LEU A 358 1.29 -12.66 28.33
C LEU A 358 0.25 -13.19 27.32
N ARG A 359 -0.60 -14.12 27.76
CA ARG A 359 -1.66 -14.73 26.95
C ARG A 359 -2.81 -13.76 26.65
N LYS A 360 -3.18 -12.92 27.62
CA LYS A 360 -4.27 -11.94 27.46
C LYS A 360 -3.92 -10.88 26.42
N GLU A 361 -2.68 -10.37 26.45
CA GLU A 361 -2.25 -9.30 25.54
C GLU A 361 -2.28 -9.69 24.05
N LEU A 362 -2.04 -10.97 23.74
CA LEU A 362 -2.08 -11.47 22.36
C LEU A 362 -3.49 -11.81 21.86
N LEU A 363 -4.30 -12.43 22.73
CA LEU A 363 -5.62 -12.97 22.38
C LEU A 363 -6.72 -11.90 22.43
N ASP A 364 -6.60 -10.91 23.32
CA ASP A 364 -7.63 -9.88 23.47
C ASP A 364 -7.57 -8.81 22.37
N LYS A 365 -6.45 -8.69 21.65
CA LYS A 365 -6.32 -7.71 20.57
C LYS A 365 -7.17 -8.17 19.37
N PRO A 366 -8.14 -7.37 18.90
CA PRO A 366 -9.03 -7.77 17.79
C PRO A 366 -8.23 -8.09 16.53
N ASP A 367 -8.78 -8.94 15.68
CA ASP A 367 -8.13 -9.29 14.42
C ASP A 367 -7.99 -8.05 13.54
N PHE A 368 -6.74 -7.69 13.26
CA PHE A 368 -6.43 -6.54 12.43
C PHE A 368 -6.89 -6.81 10.99
N VAL A 369 -7.79 -5.96 10.50
CA VAL A 369 -8.29 -6.01 9.12
C VAL A 369 -7.98 -4.68 8.45
N LEU A 370 -7.29 -4.74 7.31
CA LEU A 370 -7.03 -3.56 6.49
C LEU A 370 -8.34 -3.05 5.89
N THR A 371 -8.54 -1.72 5.90
CA THR A 371 -9.77 -1.10 5.41
C THR A 371 -9.51 0.08 4.48
N GLY A 372 -10.31 0.19 3.43
CA GLY A 372 -10.38 1.37 2.56
C GLY A 372 -11.39 2.37 3.12
N CYS A 373 -10.91 3.52 3.62
CA CYS A 373 -11.71 4.57 4.28
C CYS A 373 -12.63 4.09 5.43
N GLY A 374 -12.36 2.93 6.04
CA GLY A 374 -13.30 2.30 6.99
C GLY A 374 -14.61 1.78 6.37
N ILE A 375 -14.75 1.85 5.04
CA ILE A 375 -15.95 1.44 4.30
C ILE A 375 -15.75 0.05 3.69
N LEU A 376 -14.58 -0.18 3.08
CA LEU A 376 -14.25 -1.45 2.41
C LEU A 376 -13.30 -2.27 3.27
N PHE A 377 -13.78 -3.38 3.83
CA PHE A 377 -12.94 -4.34 4.55
C PHE A 377 -12.31 -5.31 3.56
N TYR A 378 -10.99 -5.42 3.57
CA TYR A 378 -10.27 -6.33 2.68
C TYR A 378 -10.23 -7.72 3.31
N ARG A 379 -11.09 -8.61 2.81
CA ARG A 379 -11.09 -10.04 3.11
C ARG A 379 -10.97 -10.83 1.80
N LYS A 380 -10.57 -12.10 1.86
CA LYS A 380 -10.54 -12.97 0.66
C LYS A 380 -11.88 -13.02 -0.06
N PHE A 381 -12.99 -13.00 0.69
CA PHE A 381 -14.34 -12.95 0.10
C PHE A 381 -14.62 -11.69 -0.73
N SER A 382 -13.89 -10.59 -0.51
CA SER A 382 -14.02 -9.38 -1.33
C SER A 382 -13.65 -9.62 -2.80
N VAL A 383 -12.74 -10.57 -3.07
CA VAL A 383 -12.41 -11.02 -4.44
C VAL A 383 -13.62 -11.66 -5.12
N LEU A 384 -14.27 -12.60 -4.43
CA LEU A 384 -15.48 -13.28 -4.91
C LEU A 384 -16.63 -12.29 -5.13
N ALA A 385 -16.80 -11.32 -4.23
CA ALA A 385 -17.82 -10.27 -4.36
C ALA A 385 -17.59 -9.41 -5.61
N VAL A 386 -16.35 -9.03 -5.91
CA VAL A 386 -16.00 -8.25 -7.12
C VAL A 386 -16.27 -9.05 -8.38
N ILE A 387 -15.83 -10.31 -8.44
CA ILE A 387 -16.07 -11.18 -9.60
C ILE A 387 -17.57 -11.41 -9.79
N GLY A 388 -18.30 -11.70 -8.70
CA GLY A 388 -19.74 -11.87 -8.71
C GLY A 388 -20.46 -10.61 -9.21
N ALA A 389 -20.08 -9.43 -8.73
CA ALA A 389 -20.66 -8.17 -9.20
C ALA A 389 -20.42 -7.96 -10.71
N LEU A 390 -19.19 -8.20 -11.21
CA LEU A 390 -18.90 -8.09 -12.63
C LEU A 390 -19.72 -9.07 -13.47
N LEU A 391 -19.89 -10.31 -13.02
CA LEU A 391 -20.74 -11.30 -13.67
C LEU A 391 -22.21 -10.88 -13.67
N SER A 392 -22.75 -10.43 -12.53
CA SER A 392 -24.13 -9.94 -12.43
C SER A 392 -24.38 -8.75 -13.36
N TYR A 393 -23.46 -7.79 -13.41
CA TYR A 393 -23.55 -6.66 -14.36
C TYR A 393 -23.47 -7.13 -15.82
N THR A 394 -22.63 -8.12 -16.12
CA THR A 394 -22.54 -8.71 -17.46
C THR A 394 -23.88 -9.31 -17.87
N VAL A 395 -24.47 -10.16 -17.01
CA VAL A 395 -25.76 -10.81 -17.26
C VAL A 395 -26.87 -9.78 -17.42
N LEU A 396 -26.91 -8.76 -16.56
CA LEU A 396 -27.90 -7.69 -16.63
C LEU A 396 -27.80 -6.87 -17.92
N VAL A 397 -26.58 -6.54 -18.36
CA VAL A 397 -26.39 -5.83 -19.63
C VAL A 397 -26.84 -6.71 -20.79
N ILE A 398 -26.44 -7.99 -20.84
CA ILE A 398 -26.85 -8.91 -21.90
C ILE A 398 -28.37 -9.03 -21.97
N SER A 399 -29.05 -9.24 -20.84
CA SER A 399 -30.51 -9.41 -20.80
C SER A 399 -31.27 -8.15 -21.24
N THR A 400 -30.78 -6.97 -20.86
CA THR A 400 -31.36 -5.68 -21.29
C THR A 400 -31.12 -5.38 -22.77
N THR A 401 -29.99 -5.82 -23.34
CA THR A 401 -29.78 -5.73 -24.80
C THR A 401 -30.64 -6.72 -25.59
N GLN A 402 -30.83 -7.95 -25.09
CA GLN A 402 -31.68 -8.93 -25.77
C GLN A 402 -33.15 -8.51 -25.79
N THR A 403 -33.67 -7.97 -24.69
CA THR A 403 -35.04 -7.45 -24.63
C THR A 403 -35.25 -6.30 -25.61
N LYS A 404 -34.29 -5.38 -25.78
CA LYS A 404 -34.42 -4.32 -26.80
C LYS A 404 -34.49 -4.83 -28.25
N ASN A 405 -33.83 -5.94 -28.55
CA ASN A 405 -33.84 -6.52 -29.90
C ASN A 405 -35.08 -7.38 -30.19
N GLN A 406 -35.96 -7.62 -29.22
CA GLN A 406 -37.23 -8.34 -29.42
C GLN A 406 -38.42 -7.42 -29.72
N TRP A 407 -38.26 -6.10 -29.59
CA TRP A 407 -39.29 -5.09 -29.86
C TRP A 407 -39.01 -4.25 -31.13
N VAL A 408 -38.05 -4.68 -31.95
CA VAL A 408 -37.75 -4.17 -33.29
C VAL A 408 -37.96 -5.32 -34.26
#